data_AF-A0A453C7I0-F1
#
_entry.id   AF-A0A453C7I0-F1
#
_cell.length_a   1.000
_cell.length_b   1.000
_cell.length_c   1.000
_cell.angle_alpha   90.00
_cell.angle_beta   90.00
_cell.angle_gamma   90.00
#
_symmetry.space_group_name_H-M   'P 1'
#
loop_
_entity.id
_entity.type
_entity.pdbx_description
1 polymer ?
#
loop_
_entity_poly.entity_id
_entity_poly.type
_entity_poly.pdbx_seq_one_letter_code
_entity_poly.pdbx_strand_id
1 'polypeptide(L)'
;MEKNATIFERVSEMAARKGCTSSQLALAWVHHQGSDVCPIPGTTKVENFSQNVRALSVQLTAEEMAELESYATMDAIHGDRYHSAYLMNLNTWKDSETPPVSSWKAT
;
A
#
# COMPACT_ATOMS: atom_id res chain seq x y z
N MET A 1 -13.64 7.73 9.39
CA MET A 1 -12.28 7.24 9.67
C MET A 1 -12.24 6.24 10.83
N GLU A 2 -13.04 6.42 11.89
CA GLU A 2 -13.08 5.50 13.06
C GLU A 2 -13.17 4.01 12.72
N LYS A 3 -13.98 3.62 11.73
CA LYS A 3 -14.25 2.20 11.48
C LYS A 3 -13.03 1.38 11.03
N ASN A 4 -12.07 1.99 10.34
CA ASN A 4 -10.84 1.29 9.91
C ASN A 4 -9.70 1.44 10.93
N ALA A 5 -9.86 2.28 11.96
CA ALA A 5 -8.83 2.52 12.97
C ALA A 5 -8.52 1.26 13.79
N THR A 6 -9.56 0.51 14.17
CA THR A 6 -9.40 -0.77 14.91
C THR A 6 -8.61 -1.81 14.10
N ILE A 7 -8.76 -1.85 12.78
CA ILE A 7 -7.97 -2.75 11.92
C ILE A 7 -6.50 -2.32 11.97
N PHE A 8 -6.24 -1.02 11.82
CA PHE A 8 -4.89 -0.47 11.86
C PHE A 8 -4.21 -0.70 13.22
N GLU A 9 -4.95 -0.57 14.32
CA GLU A 9 -4.45 -0.84 15.69
C GLU A 9 -3.98 -2.30 15.82
N ARG A 10 -4.81 -3.27 15.42
CA ARG A 10 -4.45 -4.70 15.49
C ARG A 10 -3.24 -5.05 14.63
N VAL A 11 -3.17 -4.51 13.40
CA VAL A 11 -2.01 -4.67 12.52
C VAL A 11 -0.76 -4.08 13.16
N SER A 12 -0.88 -2.91 13.79
CA SER A 12 0.25 -2.22 14.44
C SER A 12 0.72 -2.95 15.70
N GLU A 13 -0.19 -3.51 16.48
CA GLU A 13 0.13 -4.37 17.62
C GLU A 13 0.92 -5.61 17.18
N MET A 14 0.48 -6.30 16.13
CA MET A 14 1.24 -7.43 15.60
C MET A 14 2.60 -6.99 15.07
N ALA A 15 2.68 -5.87 14.35
CA ALA A 15 3.95 -5.36 13.83
C ALA A 15 4.94 -5.10 14.96
N ALA A 16 4.47 -4.52 16.07
CA ALA A 16 5.26 -4.34 17.29
C ALA A 16 5.71 -5.68 17.89
N ARG A 17 4.84 -6.70 17.99
CA ARG A 17 5.22 -8.06 18.43
C ARG A 17 6.30 -8.68 17.55
N LYS A 18 6.26 -8.43 16.24
CA LYS A 18 7.25 -8.91 15.25
C LYS A 18 8.52 -8.06 15.19
N GLY A 19 8.56 -6.91 15.87
CA GLY A 19 9.69 -5.99 15.82
C GLY A 19 9.87 -5.30 14.45
N CYS A 20 8.77 -5.08 13.72
CA CYS A 20 8.78 -4.43 12.41
C CYS A 20 7.76 -3.28 12.33
N THR A 21 7.80 -2.50 11.26
CA THR A 21 6.78 -1.47 11.01
C THR A 21 5.51 -2.08 10.42
N SER A 22 4.36 -1.42 10.60
CA SER A 22 3.10 -1.89 9.97
C SER A 22 3.21 -1.98 8.44
N SER A 23 4.01 -1.12 7.81
CA SER A 23 4.31 -1.18 6.38
C SER A 23 5.15 -2.40 5.99
N GLN A 24 6.12 -2.79 6.82
CA GLN A 24 6.91 -4.01 6.62
C GLN A 24 6.04 -5.24 6.78
N LEU A 25 5.20 -5.28 7.82
CA LEU A 25 4.29 -6.39 8.05
C LEU A 25 3.33 -6.58 6.87
N ALA A 26 2.75 -5.49 6.36
CA ALA A 26 1.87 -5.54 5.20
C ALA A 26 2.59 -6.07 3.94
N LEU A 27 3.81 -5.60 3.67
CA LEU A 27 4.58 -6.07 2.52
C LEU A 27 5.03 -7.53 2.70
N ALA A 28 5.42 -7.93 3.91
CA ALA A 28 5.77 -9.30 4.24
C ALA A 28 4.57 -10.26 4.04
N TRP A 29 3.37 -9.86 4.43
CA TRP A 29 2.15 -10.62 4.17
C TRP A 29 1.96 -10.87 2.67
N VAL A 30 2.17 -9.87 1.80
CA VAL A 30 2.08 -10.05 0.34
C VAL A 30 3.13 -11.05 -0.15
N HIS A 31 4.36 -10.97 0.34
CA HIS A 31 5.40 -11.94 0.00
C HIS A 31 5.05 -13.39 0.42
N HIS A 32 4.26 -13.57 1.49
CA HIS A 32 3.86 -14.89 1.98
C HIS A 32 2.63 -15.48 1.26
N GLN A 33 1.98 -14.74 0.35
CA GLN A 33 0.82 -15.23 -0.40
C GLN A 33 1.15 -16.35 -1.41
N GLY A 34 2.42 -16.49 -1.80
CA GLY A 34 2.86 -17.56 -2.69
C GLY A 34 4.26 -17.30 -3.26
N SER A 35 4.94 -18.37 -3.66
CA SER A 35 6.27 -18.29 -4.30
C SER A 35 6.26 -17.62 -5.68
N ASP A 36 5.07 -17.45 -6.25
CA ASP A 36 4.77 -16.81 -7.53
C ASP A 36 4.30 -15.35 -7.38
N VAL A 37 4.30 -14.82 -6.14
CA VAL A 37 3.90 -13.43 -5.85
C VAL A 37 5.12 -12.53 -5.74
N CYS A 38 5.25 -11.56 -6.66
CA CYS A 38 6.33 -10.58 -6.67
C CYS A 38 5.77 -9.15 -6.52
N PRO A 39 5.70 -8.59 -5.29
CA PRO A 39 5.21 -7.23 -5.08
C PRO A 39 6.19 -6.20 -5.64
N ILE A 40 5.65 -5.10 -6.18
CA ILE A 40 6.40 -4.00 -6.81
C ILE A 40 6.20 -2.66 -6.07
N PRO A 41 6.61 -2.55 -4.79
CA PRO A 41 6.37 -1.34 -4.01
C PRO A 41 7.24 -0.18 -4.50
N GLY A 42 6.60 0.85 -5.06
CA GLY A 42 7.26 2.09 -5.48
C GLY A 42 7.44 3.09 -4.33
N THR A 43 8.53 3.85 -4.34
CA THR A 43 8.74 4.97 -3.42
C THR A 43 9.73 5.99 -3.98
N THR A 44 9.64 7.24 -3.51
CA THR A 44 10.56 8.33 -3.88
C THR A 44 11.62 8.62 -2.81
N LYS A 45 11.57 7.92 -1.66
CA LYS A 45 12.47 8.12 -0.51
C LYS A 45 13.33 6.88 -0.28
N VAL A 46 14.64 7.09 -0.12
CA VAL A 46 15.62 6.01 0.07
C VAL A 46 15.38 5.26 1.39
N GLU A 47 14.91 5.97 2.42
CA GLU A 47 14.59 5.39 3.72
C GLU A 47 13.43 4.39 3.58
N ASN A 48 12.39 4.74 2.82
CA ASN A 48 11.26 3.85 2.55
C ASN A 48 11.69 2.64 1.71
N PHE A 49 12.58 2.83 0.72
CA PHE A 49 13.14 1.72 -0.04
C PHE A 49 13.85 0.75 0.90
N SER A 50 14.65 1.26 1.83
CA SER A 50 15.33 0.45 2.84
C SER A 50 14.35 -0.29 3.76
N GLN A 51 13.23 0.34 4.14
CA GLN A 51 12.17 -0.34 4.91
C GLN A 51 11.49 -1.45 4.09
N ASN A 52 11.24 -1.23 2.80
CA ASN A 52 10.65 -2.24 1.91
C ASN A 52 11.55 -3.48 1.81
N VAL A 53 12.87 -3.27 1.63
CA VAL A 53 13.84 -4.38 1.58
C VAL A 53 13.85 -5.18 2.90
N ARG A 54 13.78 -4.50 4.05
CA ARG A 54 13.72 -5.15 5.36
C ARG A 54 12.47 -6.01 5.58
N ALA A 55 11.39 -5.78 4.83
CA ALA A 55 10.19 -6.63 4.91
C ALA A 55 10.47 -8.08 4.52
N LEU A 56 11.48 -8.35 3.68
CA LEU A 56 11.90 -9.71 3.31
C LEU A 56 12.40 -10.54 4.50
N SER A 57 12.86 -9.88 5.56
CA SER A 57 13.33 -10.55 6.79
C SER A 57 12.20 -10.89 7.76
N VAL A 58 10.98 -10.37 7.54
CA VAL A 58 9.82 -10.65 8.39
C VAL A 58 9.23 -11.99 7.98
N GLN A 59 9.36 -12.99 8.84
CA GLN A 59 8.79 -14.33 8.64
C GLN A 59 7.42 -14.41 9.31
N LEU A 60 6.41 -14.92 8.62
CA LEU A 60 5.06 -15.11 9.17
C LEU A 60 4.74 -16.61 9.22
N THR A 61 4.32 -17.11 10.39
CA THR A 61 3.82 -18.48 10.51
C THR A 61 2.42 -18.60 9.91
N ALA A 62 1.95 -19.82 9.70
CA ALA A 62 0.60 -20.06 9.20
C ALA A 62 -0.48 -19.50 10.16
N GLU A 63 -0.23 -19.56 11.46
CA GLU A 63 -1.11 -19.02 12.49
C GLU A 63 -1.11 -17.48 12.47
N GLU A 64 0.06 -16.85 12.30
CA GLU A 64 0.17 -15.39 12.20
C GLU A 64 -0.49 -14.87 10.91
N MET A 65 -0.37 -15.61 9.79
CA MET A 65 -1.07 -15.32 8.54
C MET A 65 -2.58 -15.38 8.73
N ALA A 66 -3.09 -16.44 9.36
CA ALA A 66 -4.52 -16.58 9.66
C ALA A 66 -5.02 -15.48 10.62
N GLU A 67 -4.21 -15.11 11.62
CA GLU A 67 -4.51 -14.01 12.53
C GLU A 67 -4.61 -12.68 11.76
N LEU A 68 -3.64 -12.36 10.90
CA LEU A 68 -3.66 -11.15 10.06
C LEU A 68 -4.89 -11.06 9.17
N GLU A 69 -5.23 -12.16 8.48
CA GLU A 69 -6.36 -12.23 7.57
C GLU A 69 -7.69 -12.05 8.32
N SER A 70 -7.76 -12.47 9.59
CA SER A 70 -8.93 -12.26 10.44
C SER A 70 -9.22 -10.78 10.77
N TYR A 71 -8.21 -9.91 10.68
CA TYR A 71 -8.37 -8.49 11.02
C TYR A 71 -9.17 -7.71 9.98
N ALA A 72 -9.14 -8.14 8.71
CA ALA A 72 -9.67 -7.40 7.57
C ALA A 72 -10.64 -8.26 6.76
N THR A 73 -11.74 -8.69 7.40
CA THR A 73 -12.84 -9.35 6.68
C THR A 73 -13.51 -8.35 5.72
N MET A 74 -14.09 -8.86 4.62
CA MET A 74 -14.70 -8.00 3.58
C MET A 74 -15.74 -7.03 4.13
N ASP A 75 -16.49 -7.44 5.17
CA ASP A 75 -17.53 -6.60 5.79
C ASP A 75 -16.98 -5.55 6.76
N ALA A 76 -15.72 -5.69 7.20
CA ALA A 76 -15.08 -4.80 8.17
C ALA A 76 -14.43 -3.56 7.52
N ILE A 77 -14.15 -3.60 6.21
CA ILE A 77 -13.46 -2.52 5.50
C ILE A 77 -14.50 -1.50 5.00
N HIS A 78 -14.40 -0.26 5.48
CA HIS A 78 -15.29 0.81 5.05
C HIS A 78 -14.63 1.76 4.05
N GLY A 79 -15.29 1.95 2.90
CA GLY A 79 -14.92 2.90 1.85
C GLY A 79 -14.91 2.24 0.46
N ASP A 80 -15.10 3.05 -0.58
CA ASP A 80 -14.99 2.59 -1.96
C ASP A 80 -13.52 2.42 -2.36
N ARG A 81 -13.22 1.39 -3.18
CA ARG A 81 -11.88 1.21 -3.75
C ARG A 81 -11.47 2.39 -4.64
N TYR A 82 -12.42 2.96 -5.38
CA TYR A 82 -12.23 4.16 -6.18
C TYR A 82 -13.24 5.19 -5.72
N HIS A 83 -12.74 6.31 -5.20
CA HIS A 83 -13.62 7.42 -4.86
C HIS A 83 -14.26 7.99 -6.15
N SER A 84 -15.53 8.35 -6.12
CA SER A 84 -16.25 8.82 -7.32
C SER A 84 -15.57 10.02 -8.00
N ALA A 85 -14.99 10.94 -7.21
CA ALA A 85 -14.23 12.07 -7.73
C ALA A 85 -12.92 11.66 -8.45
N TYR A 86 -12.33 10.51 -8.11
CA TYR A 86 -11.16 9.98 -8.83
C TYR A 86 -11.54 9.54 -10.24
N LEU A 87 -12.70 8.88 -10.40
CA LEU A 87 -13.19 8.45 -11.71
C LEU A 87 -13.59 9.63 -12.61
N MET A 88 -14.08 10.73 -12.02
CA MET A 88 -14.45 11.94 -12.78
C MET A 88 -13.25 12.79 -13.24
N ASN A 89 -12.09 12.67 -12.60
CA ASN A 89 -10.89 13.46 -12.89
C ASN A 89 -9.76 12.64 -13.53
N LEU A 90 -10.10 11.57 -14.23
CA LEU A 90 -9.11 10.84 -15.03
C LEU A 90 -8.66 11.73 -16.18
N ASN A 91 -7.36 12.01 -16.27
CA ASN A 91 -6.79 12.69 -17.43
C ASN A 91 -7.07 11.85 -18.67
N THR A 92 -7.80 12.43 -19.62
CA THR A 92 -8.08 11.78 -20.91
C THR A 92 -7.37 12.48 -22.04
N TRP A 93 -7.53 11.95 -23.26
CA TRP A 93 -7.10 12.65 -24.47
C TRP A 93 -7.71 14.05 -24.59
N LYS A 94 -8.84 14.34 -23.92
CA LYS A 94 -9.49 15.66 -23.92
C LYS A 94 -8.71 16.73 -23.15
N ASP A 95 -7.86 16.31 -22.21
CA ASP A 95 -7.08 17.21 -21.35
C ASP A 95 -5.59 17.23 -21.77
N SER A 96 -5.27 16.60 -22.90
CA SER A 96 -3.91 16.45 -23.44
C SER A 96 -3.58 17.58 -24.41
N GLU A 97 -3.42 18.79 -23.89
CA GLU A 97 -3.04 19.96 -24.68
C GLU A 97 -1.52 20.08 -24.86
N THR A 98 -1.09 20.59 -26.00
CA THR A 98 0.33 20.93 -26.25
C THR A 98 0.57 22.39 -25.89
N PRO A 99 1.55 22.73 -25.03
CA PRO A 99 1.86 24.11 -24.72
C PRO A 99 2.14 24.93 -25.99
N PRO A 100 1.58 26.14 -26.12
CA PRO A 100 1.74 26.95 -27.33
C PRO A 100 3.21 27.29 -27.55
N VAL A 101 3.64 27.40 -28.80
CA VAL A 101 5.04 27.69 -29.17
C VAL A 101 5.58 28.95 -28.47
N SER A 102 4.72 29.92 -28.17
CA SER A 102 5.07 31.14 -27.43
C SER A 102 5.50 30.93 -25.98
N SER A 103 5.17 29.79 -25.35
CA SER A 103 5.56 29.47 -23.97
C SER A 103 6.91 28.77 -23.87
N TRP A 104 7.51 28.43 -25.01
CA TRP A 104 8.77 27.69 -25.06
C TRP A 104 9.94 28.64 -24.78
N LYS A 105 10.75 28.32 -23.77
CA LYS A 105 11.99 29.06 -23.50
C LYS A 105 13.11 28.45 -24.34
N ALA A 106 13.69 29.22 -25.25
CA ALA A 106 14.94 28.85 -25.91
C ALA A 106 16.03 28.70 -24.84
N THR A 107 16.73 27.56 -24.85
CA THR A 107 17.86 27.25 -23.96
C THR A 107 19.14 27.88 -24.50
#